data_AF-A0A1E5SJ95-F1
#
_entry.id   AF-A0A1E5SJ95-F1
#
_cell.length_a   1.000
_cell.length_b   1.000
_cell.length_c   1.000
_cell.angle_alpha   90.00
_cell.angle_beta   90.00
_cell.angle_gamma   90.00
#
_symmetry.space_group_name_H-M   'P 1'
#
loop_
_entity.id
_entity.type
_entity.pdbx_description
1 polymer ?
#
loop_
_entity_poly.entity_id
_entity_poly.type
_entity_poly.pdbx_seq_one_letter_code
_entity_poly.pdbx_strand_id
1 'polypeptide(L)'
;MDKGYEKERFEKLGIKTSVAERFRVFCKKLSKSQSMTLLLMLDFFEDNGISPNETLGPNMQTLESEIKKRINAVIAIIKDIEKNHDKPTTAMLQSLFMEFEPKQEKLILEKEVEEKEVLIVEKNDSSNQL
;
A
#
# COMPACT_ATOMS: atom_id res chain seq x y z
N MET A 1 3.74 27.50 35.21
CA MET A 1 3.14 28.64 34.48
C MET A 1 2.34 28.04 33.35
N ASP A 2 1.10 28.46 33.21
CA ASP A 2 0.16 27.95 32.22
C ASP A 2 0.43 28.65 30.89
N LYS A 3 1.10 27.93 29.98
CA LYS A 3 1.61 28.50 28.73
C LYS A 3 0.47 28.95 27.83
N GLY A 4 0.49 30.19 27.36
CA GLY A 4 -0.57 30.79 26.55
C GLY A 4 -1.68 31.45 27.36
N TYR A 5 -1.67 31.28 28.69
CA TYR A 5 -2.68 31.81 29.61
C TYR A 5 -2.06 32.69 30.71
N GLU A 6 -0.82 33.14 30.52
CA GLU A 6 -0.04 33.82 31.56
C GLU A 6 -0.64 35.16 32.01
N LYS A 7 -1.48 35.78 31.16
CA LYS A 7 -2.12 37.08 31.42
C LYS A 7 -3.58 36.96 31.87
N GLU A 8 -4.13 35.74 31.91
CA GLU A 8 -5.53 35.53 32.25
C GLU A 8 -5.74 35.61 33.76
N ARG A 9 -6.90 36.16 34.16
CA ARG A 9 -7.30 36.19 35.57
C ARG A 9 -8.00 34.88 35.93
N PHE A 10 -7.77 34.42 37.16
CA PHE A 10 -8.50 33.26 37.67
C PHE A 10 -9.94 33.63 38.02
N GLU A 11 -10.87 32.79 37.58
CA GLU A 11 -12.27 32.81 37.99
C GLU A 11 -12.52 31.84 39.16
N LYS A 12 -13.56 32.13 39.95
CA LYS A 12 -13.97 31.26 41.06
C LYS A 12 -14.97 30.21 40.58
N LEU A 13 -14.57 28.94 40.61
CA LEU A 13 -15.45 27.79 40.39
C LEU A 13 -15.65 27.01 41.69
N GLY A 14 -16.88 26.94 42.16
CA GLY A 14 -17.26 26.12 43.30
C GLY A 14 -17.49 24.66 42.90
N ILE A 15 -16.79 23.72 43.54
CA ILE A 15 -17.01 22.28 43.39
C ILE A 15 -17.04 21.59 44.75
N LYS A 16 -17.70 20.44 44.85
CA LYS A 16 -17.78 19.65 46.09
C LYS A 16 -16.37 19.27 46.58
N THR A 17 -16.15 19.30 47.90
CA THR A 17 -14.84 19.03 48.51
C THR A 17 -14.23 17.69 48.08
N SER A 18 -15.01 16.62 48.08
CA SER A 18 -14.55 15.29 47.65
C SER A 18 -14.12 15.25 46.18
N VAL A 19 -14.81 16.00 45.32
CA VAL A 19 -14.46 16.13 43.90
C VAL A 19 -13.18 16.95 43.73
N ALA A 20 -13.05 18.05 44.47
CA ALA A 20 -11.86 18.90 44.46
C ALA A 20 -10.60 18.13 44.89
N GLU A 21 -10.71 17.31 45.93
CA GLU A 21 -9.61 16.49 46.41
C GLU A 21 -9.16 15.47 45.37
N ARG A 22 -10.11 14.72 44.79
CA ARG A 22 -9.82 13.77 43.71
C ARG A 22 -9.20 14.46 42.49
N PHE A 23 -9.73 15.62 42.11
CA PHE A 23 -9.22 16.41 40.98
C PHE A 23 -7.79 16.89 41.23
N ARG A 24 -7.46 17.39 42.44
CA ARG A 24 -6.10 17.80 42.80
C ARG A 24 -5.10 16.65 42.71
N VAL A 25 -5.47 15.45 43.17
CA VAL A 25 -4.64 14.24 43.02
C VAL A 25 -4.42 13.92 41.54
N PHE A 26 -5.45 14.01 40.72
CA PHE A 26 -5.37 13.78 39.28
C PHE A 26 -4.45 14.80 38.57
N CYS A 27 -4.58 16.09 38.88
CA CYS A 27 -3.71 17.15 38.34
C CYS A 27 -2.23 16.89 38.66
N LYS A 28 -1.94 16.44 39.89
CA LYS A 28 -0.56 16.07 40.30
C LYS A 28 -0.02 14.91 39.47
N LYS A 29 -0.83 13.89 39.18
CA LYS A 29 -0.42 12.76 38.32
C LYS A 29 -0.06 13.21 36.91
N LEU A 30 -0.79 14.19 36.36
CA LEU A 30 -0.51 14.76 35.04
C LEU A 30 0.60 15.82 35.04
N SER A 31 1.09 16.24 36.21
CA SER A 31 2.05 17.34 36.36
C SER A 31 1.56 18.65 35.69
N LYS A 32 0.26 18.93 35.79
CA LYS A 32 -0.38 20.13 35.22
C LYS A 32 -1.09 20.94 36.31
N SER A 33 -1.32 22.22 36.04
CA SER A 33 -2.18 23.06 36.88
C SER A 33 -3.63 22.57 36.81
N GLN A 34 -4.47 23.02 37.76
CA GLN A 34 -5.89 22.69 37.76
C GLN A 34 -6.60 23.23 36.51
N SER A 35 -6.32 24.47 36.11
CA SER A 35 -6.90 25.07 34.89
C SER A 35 -6.50 24.30 33.63
N MET A 36 -5.21 23.98 33.47
CA MET A 36 -4.74 23.25 32.30
C MET A 36 -5.22 21.80 32.28
N THR A 37 -5.39 21.17 33.44
CA THR A 37 -5.96 19.83 33.51
C THR A 37 -7.43 19.82 33.11
N LEU A 38 -8.19 20.85 33.52
CA LEU A 38 -9.58 20.99 33.13
C LEU A 38 -9.71 21.23 31.62
N LEU A 39 -8.89 22.12 31.05
CA LEU A 39 -8.85 22.36 29.61
C LEU A 39 -8.54 21.07 28.85
N LEU A 40 -7.51 20.33 29.27
CA LEU A 40 -7.14 19.07 28.65
C LEU A 40 -8.27 18.02 28.71
N MET A 41 -9.08 18.02 29.77
CA MET A 41 -10.28 17.15 29.82
C MET A 41 -11.31 17.58 28.78
N LEU A 42 -11.59 18.88 28.66
CA LEU A 42 -12.56 19.42 27.69
C LEU A 42 -12.12 19.10 26.26
N ASP A 43 -10.89 19.45 25.90
CA ASP A 43 -10.29 19.17 24.59
C ASP A 43 -10.35 17.67 24.29
N PHE A 44 -10.03 16.82 25.27
CA PHE A 44 -10.10 15.36 25.09
C PHE A 44 -11.50 14.88 24.73
N PHE A 45 -12.56 15.37 25.38
CA PHE A 45 -13.93 14.96 25.06
C PHE A 45 -14.39 15.52 23.71
N GLU A 46 -14.06 16.77 23.40
CA GLU A 46 -14.46 17.45 22.17
C GLU A 46 -13.75 16.86 20.95
N ASP A 47 -12.42 16.74 20.99
CA ASP A 47 -11.60 16.26 19.88
C ASP A 47 -11.89 14.79 19.54
N ASN A 48 -12.20 13.97 20.55
CA ASN A 48 -12.50 12.56 20.37
C ASN A 48 -14.01 12.30 20.17
N GLY A 49 -14.87 13.33 20.28
CA GLY A 49 -16.31 13.20 20.11
C GLY A 49 -16.97 12.21 21.08
N ILE A 50 -16.45 12.09 22.31
CA ILE A 50 -16.91 11.13 23.33
C ILE A 50 -17.54 11.86 24.51
N SER A 51 -18.63 11.31 25.05
CA SER A 51 -19.32 11.92 26.20
C SER A 51 -18.91 11.27 27.53
N PRO A 52 -18.70 12.03 28.61
CA PRO A 52 -18.52 11.49 29.96
C PRO A 52 -19.73 10.67 30.46
N ASN A 53 -20.91 10.87 29.87
CA ASN A 53 -22.12 10.10 30.18
C ASN A 53 -22.18 8.76 29.45
N GLU A 54 -21.33 8.55 28.44
CA GLU A 54 -21.23 7.30 27.73
C GLU A 54 -20.29 6.35 28.48
N THR A 55 -20.72 5.11 28.67
CA THR A 55 -19.81 4.07 29.13
C THR A 55 -18.89 3.68 27.98
N LEU A 56 -17.68 4.26 27.99
CA LEU A 56 -16.54 3.72 27.26
C LEU A 56 -16.18 2.39 27.94
N GLY A 57 -16.91 1.34 27.60
CA GLY A 57 -16.60 -0.02 28.05
C GLY A 57 -15.26 -0.50 27.46
N PRO A 58 -14.98 -1.82 27.45
CA PRO A 58 -13.91 -2.40 26.63
C PRO A 58 -14.03 -2.09 25.12
N ASN A 59 -15.07 -1.33 24.73
CA ASN A 59 -15.52 -1.06 23.39
C ASN A 59 -14.60 -0.18 22.54
N MET A 60 -13.65 0.59 23.12
CA MET A 60 -12.62 1.23 22.28
C MET A 60 -11.75 0.18 21.58
N GLN A 61 -11.40 -0.91 22.28
CA GLN A 61 -10.69 -2.05 21.68
C GLN A 61 -11.59 -2.82 20.71
N THR A 62 -12.89 -2.94 21.00
CA THR A 62 -13.82 -3.58 20.04
C THR A 62 -14.02 -2.74 18.79
N LEU A 63 -14.13 -1.41 18.90
CA LEU A 63 -14.26 -0.51 17.74
C LEU A 63 -13.04 -0.63 16.84
N GLU A 64 -11.83 -0.62 17.42
CA GLU A 64 -10.60 -0.87 16.69
C GLU A 64 -10.62 -2.26 16.00
N SER A 65 -11.12 -3.29 16.69
CA SER A 65 -11.25 -4.63 16.12
C SER A 65 -12.28 -4.70 14.97
N GLU A 66 -13.40 -3.99 15.07
CA GLU A 66 -14.45 -3.94 14.06
C GLU A 66 -13.98 -3.16 12.83
N ILE A 67 -13.23 -2.07 13.02
CA ILE A 67 -12.59 -1.33 11.93
C ILE A 67 -11.56 -2.22 11.22
N LYS A 68 -10.71 -2.95 11.96
CA LYS A 68 -9.75 -3.91 11.37
C LYS A 68 -10.45 -5.00 10.56
N LYS A 69 -11.58 -5.55 11.04
CA LYS A 69 -12.39 -6.53 10.29
C LYS A 69 -12.92 -5.94 8.98
N ARG A 70 -13.46 -4.71 9.03
CA ARG A 70 -13.96 -4.02 7.82
C ARG A 70 -12.85 -3.77 6.80
N ILE A 71 -11.68 -3.33 7.25
CA ILE A 71 -10.50 -3.12 6.38
C ILE A 71 -10.07 -4.44 5.75
N ASN A 72 -9.99 -5.54 6.52
CA ASN A 72 -9.64 -6.85 5.99
C ASN A 72 -10.64 -7.36 4.96
N ALA A 73 -11.94 -7.10 5.15
CA ALA A 73 -12.97 -7.44 4.18
C ALA A 73 -12.79 -6.65 2.87
N VAL A 74 -12.52 -5.35 2.95
CA VAL A 74 -12.22 -4.52 1.77
C VAL A 74 -10.97 -5.01 1.04
N ILE A 75 -9.90 -5.35 1.76
CA ILE A 75 -8.68 -5.94 1.16
C ILE A 75 -9.00 -7.25 0.44
N ALA A 76 -9.85 -8.10 1.03
CA ALA A 76 -10.24 -9.36 0.41
C ALA A 76 -11.03 -9.13 -0.89
N ILE A 77 -11.96 -8.17 -0.90
CA ILE A 77 -12.73 -7.80 -2.10
C ILE A 77 -11.79 -7.29 -3.20
N ILE A 78 -10.87 -6.37 -2.87
CA ILE A 78 -9.91 -5.83 -3.84
C ILE A 78 -9.03 -6.95 -4.42
N LYS A 79 -8.53 -7.85 -3.57
CA LYS A 79 -7.74 -9.02 -4.01
C LYS A 79 -8.52 -9.97 -4.91
N ASP A 80 -9.81 -10.16 -4.64
CA ASP A 80 -10.68 -11.02 -5.45
C ASP A 80 -10.92 -10.41 -6.83
N ILE A 81 -11.19 -9.09 -6.88
CA ILE A 81 -11.30 -8.34 -8.15
C ILE A 81 -10.00 -8.45 -8.95
N GLU A 82 -8.85 -8.23 -8.31
CA GLU A 82 -7.54 -8.30 -8.96
C GLU A 82 -7.29 -9.72 -9.54
N LYS A 83 -7.67 -10.76 -8.80
CA LYS A 83 -7.46 -12.16 -9.20
C LYS A 83 -8.39 -12.61 -10.32
N ASN A 84 -9.66 -12.22 -10.27
CA ASN A 84 -10.69 -12.76 -11.17
C ASN A 84 -10.95 -11.88 -12.39
N HIS A 85 -10.65 -10.59 -12.33
CA HIS A 85 -10.87 -9.64 -13.43
C HIS A 85 -9.55 -9.09 -13.97
N ASP A 86 -8.82 -8.29 -13.17
CA ASP A 86 -7.72 -7.48 -13.70
C ASP A 86 -6.54 -8.32 -14.19
N LYS A 87 -6.13 -9.36 -13.45
CA LYS A 87 -5.02 -10.26 -13.84
C LYS A 87 -5.33 -11.05 -15.11
N PRO A 88 -6.48 -11.76 -15.21
CA PRO A 88 -6.85 -12.43 -16.45
C PRO A 88 -6.95 -11.48 -17.63
N THR A 89 -7.57 -10.30 -17.47
CA THR A 89 -7.65 -9.31 -18.55
C THR A 89 -6.27 -8.82 -18.98
N THR A 90 -5.38 -8.54 -18.03
CA THR A 90 -3.99 -8.16 -18.33
C THR A 90 -3.25 -9.29 -19.07
N ALA A 91 -3.40 -10.55 -18.64
CA ALA A 91 -2.77 -11.70 -19.29
C ALA A 91 -3.33 -11.95 -20.70
N MET A 92 -4.64 -11.77 -20.91
CA MET A 92 -5.28 -11.84 -22.22
C MET A 92 -4.77 -10.74 -23.14
N LEU A 93 -4.71 -9.49 -22.67
CA LEU A 93 -4.16 -8.37 -23.44
C LEU A 93 -2.69 -8.61 -23.78
N GLN A 94 -1.88 -9.06 -22.82
CA GLN A 94 -0.49 -9.43 -23.09
C GLN A 94 -0.40 -10.53 -24.15
N SER A 95 -1.24 -11.55 -24.09
CA SER A 95 -1.26 -12.62 -25.10
C SER A 95 -1.63 -12.08 -26.49
N LEU A 96 -2.64 -11.20 -26.56
CA LEU A 96 -3.04 -10.52 -27.79
C LEU A 96 -1.97 -9.58 -28.34
N PHE A 97 -1.10 -8.99 -27.52
CA PHE A 97 -0.04 -8.10 -28.00
C PHE A 97 1.31 -8.80 -28.22
N MET A 98 1.60 -9.89 -27.52
CA MET A 98 2.80 -10.71 -27.72
C MET A 98 2.74 -11.51 -29.03
N GLU A 99 1.55 -11.87 -29.52
CA GLU A 99 1.37 -12.40 -30.88
C GLU A 99 1.65 -11.36 -31.98
N PHE A 100 1.62 -10.07 -31.65
CA PHE A 100 1.86 -8.95 -32.58
C PHE A 100 3.26 -8.35 -32.45
N GLU A 101 4.09 -8.80 -31.50
CA GLU A 101 5.52 -8.55 -31.61
C GLU A 101 6.02 -9.29 -32.85
N PRO A 102 6.57 -8.57 -33.85
CA PRO A 102 7.11 -9.23 -35.02
C PRO A 102 8.21 -10.16 -34.52
N LYS A 103 8.00 -11.48 -34.63
CA LYS A 103 9.09 -12.45 -34.50
C LYS A 103 10.19 -11.92 -35.38
N GLN A 104 11.31 -11.51 -34.78
CA GLN A 104 12.48 -11.07 -35.53
C GLN A 104 12.73 -12.11 -36.61
N GLU A 105 12.42 -11.76 -37.86
CA GLU A 105 12.60 -12.65 -38.99
C GLU A 105 14.07 -13.04 -38.98
N LYS A 106 14.34 -14.34 -38.89
CA LYS A 106 15.71 -14.83 -39.03
C LYS A 106 16.16 -14.42 -40.43
N LEU A 107 17.04 -13.42 -40.50
CA LEU A 107 17.65 -12.96 -41.74
C LEU A 107 18.18 -14.19 -42.49
N ILE A 108 17.58 -14.49 -43.64
CA ILE A 108 18.07 -15.55 -44.52
C ILE A 108 19.29 -14.94 -45.21
N LEU A 109 20.48 -15.34 -44.78
CA LEU A 109 21.72 -14.99 -45.48
C LEU A 109 21.79 -15.82 -46.77
N GLU A 110 21.99 -15.14 -47.90
CA GLU A 110 22.17 -15.77 -49.21
C GLU A 110 23.34 -16.77 -49.16
N LYS A 111 23.11 -17.95 -49.73
CA LYS A 111 24.11 -19.00 -49.80
C LYS A 111 25.07 -18.65 -50.94
N GLU A 112 26.35 -18.45 -50.63
CA GLU A 112 27.39 -18.29 -51.65
C GLU A 112 27.40 -19.51 -52.57
N VAL A 113 27.29 -19.25 -53.88
CA VAL A 113 27.38 -20.27 -54.93
C VAL A 113 28.86 -20.48 -55.23
N GLU A 114 29.44 -21.59 -54.77
CA GLU A 114 30.74 -22.03 -55.26
C GLU A 114 30.59 -22.55 -56.70
N GLU A 115 31.12 -21.80 -57.66
CA GLU A 115 31.28 -22.23 -59.05
C GLU A 115 32.19 -23.45 -59.11
N LYS A 116 31.62 -24.63 -59.43
CA LYS A 116 32.41 -25.79 -59.83
C LYS A 116 32.66 -25.72 -61.33
N GLU A 117 33.88 -25.40 -61.73
CA GLU A 117 34.35 -25.61 -63.11
C GLU A 117 34.26 -27.10 -63.46
N VAL A 118 33.43 -27.42 -64.46
CA VAL A 118 33.33 -28.76 -65.03
C VAL A 118 34.35 -28.89 -66.15
N LEU A 119 35.47 -29.56 -65.91
CA LEU A 119 36.41 -29.97 -66.96
C LEU A 119 35.95 -31.31 -67.55
N ILE A 120 35.37 -31.28 -68.74
CA ILE A 120 35.08 -32.48 -69.55
C ILE A 120 36.31 -32.75 -70.41
N VAL A 121 36.91 -33.94 -70.29
CA VAL A 121 37.93 -34.43 -71.22
C VAL A 121 37.49 -35.78 -71.77
N GLU A 122 37.21 -35.81 -73.07
CA GLU A 122 36.78 -37.00 -73.81
C GLU A 122 37.93 -38.00 -73.98
N LYS A 123 37.63 -39.30 -73.82
CA LYS A 123 38.51 -40.42 -74.15
C LYS A 123 38.52 -40.63 -75.67
N ASN A 124 39.70 -40.59 -76.27
CA ASN A 124 39.94 -41.21 -77.58
C ASN A 124 40.82 -42.45 -77.40
N ASP A 125 40.22 -43.62 -77.62
CA ASP A 125 40.91 -44.88 -77.87
C ASP A 125 41.42 -44.90 -79.32
N SER A 126 42.69 -45.26 -79.53
CA SER A 126 43.05 -46.34 -80.48
C SER A 126 44.54 -46.69 -80.41
N SER A 127 44.77 -47.99 -80.22
CA SER A 127 46.04 -48.71 -80.16
C SER A 127 46.78 -48.74 -81.51
N ASN A 128 48.12 -48.65 -81.51
CA ASN A 128 49.07 -49.46 -82.33
C ASN A 128 50.54 -49.04 -82.07
N GLN A 129 51.36 -49.94 -81.51
CA GLN A 129 52.39 -50.80 -82.16
C GLN A 129 53.75 -50.10 -82.41
N LEU A 130 54.77 -50.48 -81.63
CA LEU A 130 55.89 -51.37 -82.00
C LEU A 130 56.83 -51.59 -80.82
#